data_AF-A0A379TD29-F1
#
_entry.id   AF-A0A379TD29-F1
#
_cell.length_a   1.000
_cell.length_b   1.000
_cell.length_c   1.000
_cell.angle_alpha   90.00
_cell.angle_beta   90.00
_cell.angle_gamma   90.00
#
_symmetry.space_group_name_H-M   'P 1'
#
loop_
_entity.id
_entity.type
_entity.pdbx_description
1 polymer ?
#
loop_
_entity_poly.entity_id
_entity_poly.type
_entity_poly.pdbx_seq_one_letter_code
_entity_poly.pdbx_strand_id
1 'polypeptide(L)'
;MTDDFAADGQLAQAITGFKPREPQRQMAVAVTQAIENAQPLVVEAGTGTGKTYAYLAPALRAGKKVIISTGSKALQDQLYSRDLPTVAKALAFTGKTALLKGRSNYLCLERLEQQALAGGDLPVQTLSDVILLRSWSNQTLDGDISTCVSVAEDSQAWPLVTSTNDNCLGGDCPLYKECFVVKARKKAMDADVVIVNHHLFLADMVVKESGFGELIPQAEVMIFDEAHQLPDIASQYFGQSLSSRQLLDLAKDITIAYRTELKDTQQLQKCADRLAQSAQDFRLQLGEPGYRGNLRELLADPRIQRAFLLLDDTLELCYDVAKLSLGRSALLDAAFERATLYRSRLKRLKEINQPGYSYWYECTSRHFTLALTPLTVADKFKEVMEQKPGSWIFTSATLSVNDDLRHFTARLGIEQSESMLLPSPFDYTRQALLCVPRNLPQTNQPGAARQLAAMLRPIIEANNGRCFMLCTSHAMMRDLAEQFRATMTLPVLLQGGNQ
;
A
#
# COMPACT_ATOMS: atom_id res chain seq x y z
N MET A 1 -13.95 6.25 35.21
CA MET A 1 -13.18 6.40 33.96
C MET A 1 -12.99 7.90 33.74
N THR A 2 -11.76 8.38 33.59
CA THR A 2 -11.50 9.81 33.41
C THR A 2 -11.99 10.21 32.03
N ASP A 3 -12.87 11.20 31.97
CA ASP A 3 -13.37 11.73 30.71
C ASP A 3 -12.33 12.68 30.11
N ASP A 4 -11.36 12.11 29.40
CA ASP A 4 -10.25 12.84 28.80
C ASP A 4 -10.72 13.94 27.81
N PHE A 5 -11.96 13.85 27.30
CA PHE A 5 -12.58 14.75 26.32
C PHE A 5 -13.55 15.78 26.90
N ALA A 6 -13.80 15.75 28.21
CA ALA A 6 -14.61 16.76 28.89
C ALA A 6 -13.99 18.16 28.76
N ALA A 7 -14.78 19.20 29.04
CA ALA A 7 -14.30 20.60 29.01
C ALA A 7 -13.17 20.88 30.00
N ASP A 8 -13.14 20.15 31.11
CA ASP A 8 -12.11 20.12 32.14
C ASP A 8 -11.21 18.88 32.05
N GLY A 9 -11.37 18.06 31.00
CA GLY A 9 -10.63 16.82 30.78
C GLY A 9 -9.15 17.05 30.46
N GLN A 10 -8.34 15.98 30.58
CA GLN A 10 -6.89 16.06 30.46
C GLN A 10 -6.43 16.59 29.08
N LEU A 11 -7.16 16.29 28.00
CA LEU A 11 -6.83 16.80 26.66
C LEU A 11 -7.13 18.29 26.53
N ALA A 12 -8.22 18.78 27.13
CA ALA A 12 -8.57 20.20 27.12
C ALA A 12 -7.55 21.05 27.89
N GLN A 13 -6.97 20.50 28.97
CA GLN A 13 -5.94 21.18 29.76
C GLN A 13 -4.58 21.18 29.07
N ALA A 14 -4.20 20.08 28.40
CA ALA A 14 -2.87 19.91 27.84
C ALA A 14 -2.71 20.44 26.41
N ILE A 15 -3.80 20.53 25.63
CA ILE A 15 -3.76 20.85 24.20
C ILE A 15 -4.37 22.23 23.96
N THR A 16 -3.51 23.21 23.65
CA THR A 16 -3.94 24.58 23.33
C THR A 16 -4.92 24.61 22.16
N GLY A 17 -6.10 25.21 22.37
CA GLY A 17 -7.13 25.33 21.33
C GLY A 17 -8.00 24.09 21.14
N PHE A 18 -7.84 23.05 21.98
CA PHE A 18 -8.75 21.92 22.01
C PHE A 18 -10.17 22.37 22.37
N LYS A 19 -11.15 21.90 21.61
CA LYS A 19 -12.57 22.14 21.87
C LYS A 19 -13.27 20.79 22.01
N PRO A 20 -13.86 20.50 23.18
CA PRO A 20 -14.69 19.33 23.37
C PRO A 20 -15.78 19.23 22.31
N ARG A 21 -16.02 18.01 21.82
CA ARG A 21 -17.11 17.71 20.88
C ARG A 21 -17.82 16.46 21.36
N GLU A 22 -19.13 16.52 21.48
CA GLU A 22 -19.93 15.38 21.94
C GLU A 22 -19.74 14.12 21.06
N PRO A 23 -19.71 14.20 19.71
CA PRO A 23 -19.40 13.03 18.88
C PRO A 23 -18.02 12.40 19.18
N GLN A 24 -17.03 13.23 19.52
CA GLN A 24 -15.69 12.74 19.87
C GLN A 24 -15.70 11.93 21.17
N ARG A 25 -16.44 12.43 22.16
CA ARG A 25 -16.62 11.79 23.46
C ARG A 25 -17.40 10.49 23.33
N GLN A 26 -18.49 10.49 22.56
CA GLN A 26 -19.29 9.29 22.26
C GLN A 26 -18.45 8.20 21.59
N MET A 27 -17.64 8.56 20.59
CA MET A 27 -16.71 7.63 19.96
C MET A 27 -15.70 7.07 20.95
N ALA A 28 -15.09 7.92 21.80
CA ALA A 28 -14.11 7.47 22.78
C ALA A 28 -14.68 6.49 23.80
N VAL A 29 -15.93 6.73 24.26
CA VAL A 29 -16.64 5.80 25.15
C VAL A 29 -16.90 4.46 24.46
N ALA A 30 -17.43 4.48 23.23
CA ALA A 30 -17.68 3.26 22.47
C ALA A 30 -16.39 2.46 22.21
N VAL A 31 -15.30 3.14 21.83
CA VAL A 31 -13.99 2.50 21.64
C VAL A 31 -13.48 1.90 22.96
N THR A 32 -13.66 2.58 24.10
CA THR A 32 -13.25 2.04 25.39
C THR A 32 -14.02 0.77 25.74
N GLN A 33 -15.35 0.78 25.58
CA GLN A 33 -16.19 -0.39 25.82
C GLN A 33 -15.82 -1.56 24.91
N ALA A 34 -15.54 -1.29 23.62
CA ALA A 34 -15.08 -2.31 22.68
C ALA A 34 -13.72 -2.91 23.09
N ILE A 35 -12.81 -2.09 23.62
CA ILE A 35 -11.51 -2.51 24.16
C ILE A 35 -11.66 -3.39 25.41
N GLU A 36 -12.57 -3.03 26.31
CA GLU A 36 -12.85 -3.78 27.55
C GLU A 36 -13.53 -5.12 27.26
N ASN A 37 -14.50 -5.14 26.34
CA ASN A 37 -15.30 -6.32 26.00
C ASN A 37 -14.66 -7.24 24.95
N ALA A 38 -13.49 -6.88 24.39
CA ALA A 38 -12.84 -7.64 23.33
C ALA A 38 -13.74 -7.90 22.11
N GLN A 39 -14.50 -6.88 21.67
CA GLN A 39 -15.51 -7.01 20.61
C GLN A 39 -15.22 -6.11 19.41
N PRO A 40 -15.74 -6.45 18.21
CA PRO A 40 -15.64 -5.60 17.04
C PRO A 40 -16.57 -4.39 17.13
N LEU A 41 -16.07 -3.22 16.72
CA LEU A 41 -16.80 -1.96 16.67
C LEU A 41 -16.57 -1.27 15.31
N VAL A 42 -17.64 -0.82 14.67
CA VAL A 42 -17.59 -0.05 13.43
C VAL A 42 -18.14 1.35 13.68
N VAL A 43 -17.31 2.38 13.49
CA VAL A 43 -17.70 3.77 13.69
C VAL A 43 -17.51 4.55 12.40
N GLU A 44 -18.60 5.07 11.83
CA GLU A 44 -18.47 6.20 10.91
C GLU A 44 -18.49 7.48 11.72
N ALA A 45 -17.44 8.29 11.60
CA ALA A 45 -17.41 9.59 12.21
C ALA A 45 -17.06 10.65 11.17
N GLY A 46 -17.96 11.60 10.95
CA GLY A 46 -17.81 12.66 9.97
C GLY A 46 -16.49 13.42 10.09
N THR A 47 -16.08 14.12 9.03
CA THR A 47 -14.87 14.96 9.08
C THR A 47 -15.00 16.02 10.18
N GLY A 48 -13.89 16.33 10.86
CA GLY A 48 -13.89 17.32 11.94
C GLY A 48 -14.39 16.83 13.32
N THR A 49 -14.93 15.61 13.42
CA THR A 49 -15.32 14.99 14.72
C THR A 49 -14.14 14.76 15.66
N GLY A 50 -12.92 14.62 15.13
CA GLY A 50 -11.73 14.31 15.93
C GLY A 50 -11.51 12.81 16.17
N LYS A 51 -11.91 11.97 15.20
CA LYS A 51 -11.72 10.51 15.14
C LYS A 51 -10.40 10.03 15.71
N THR A 52 -9.31 10.60 15.21
CA THR A 52 -7.94 10.21 15.57
C THR A 52 -7.72 10.24 17.07
N TYR A 53 -8.12 11.31 17.75
CA TYR A 53 -7.92 11.41 19.18
C TYR A 53 -8.89 10.50 19.93
N ALA A 54 -10.13 10.38 19.42
CA ALA A 54 -11.17 9.55 20.02
C ALA A 54 -10.80 8.06 20.10
N TYR A 55 -10.01 7.53 19.15
CA TYR A 55 -9.47 6.17 19.27
C TYR A 55 -8.09 6.12 19.96
N LEU A 56 -7.26 7.17 19.84
CA LEU A 56 -5.92 7.17 20.45
C LEU A 56 -5.97 7.22 21.97
N ALA A 57 -6.81 8.07 22.55
CA ALA A 57 -6.90 8.21 23.99
C ALA A 57 -7.26 6.89 24.71
N PRO A 58 -8.36 6.20 24.34
CA PRO A 58 -8.68 4.91 24.95
C PRO A 58 -7.65 3.83 24.65
N ALA A 59 -7.05 3.82 23.45
CA ALA A 59 -5.96 2.90 23.12
C ALA A 59 -4.74 3.06 24.05
N LEU A 60 -4.31 4.30 24.32
CA LEU A 60 -3.19 4.59 25.20
C LEU A 60 -3.50 4.32 26.69
N ARG A 61 -4.77 4.42 27.07
CA ARG A 61 -5.26 4.11 28.43
C ARG A 61 -5.46 2.63 28.69
N ALA A 62 -5.63 1.82 27.64
CA ALA A 62 -5.97 0.41 27.76
C ALA A 62 -4.93 -0.43 28.52
N GLY A 63 -3.66 0.02 28.54
CA GLY A 63 -2.56 -0.78 29.09
C GLY A 63 -2.32 -2.10 28.34
N LYS A 64 -2.79 -2.19 27.09
CA LYS A 64 -2.70 -3.34 26.20
C LYS A 64 -1.74 -3.06 25.05
N LYS A 65 -1.28 -4.10 24.36
CA LYS A 65 -0.59 -3.92 23.07
C LYS A 65 -1.58 -3.51 21.98
N VAL A 66 -1.29 -2.43 21.27
CA VAL A 66 -2.17 -1.82 20.26
C VAL A 66 -1.48 -1.77 18.91
N ILE A 67 -2.20 -2.16 17.86
CA ILE A 67 -1.85 -1.88 16.47
C ILE A 67 -2.85 -0.86 15.92
N ILE A 68 -2.33 0.21 15.31
CA ILE A 68 -3.13 1.17 14.55
C ILE A 68 -2.71 1.08 13.09
N SER A 69 -3.65 0.71 12.23
CA SER A 69 -3.47 0.53 10.80
C SER A 69 -4.15 1.69 10.06
N THR A 70 -3.42 2.39 9.19
CA THR A 70 -3.96 3.50 8.39
C THR A 70 -4.08 3.15 6.90
N GLY A 71 -5.00 3.82 6.20
CA GLY A 71 -5.20 3.64 4.75
C GLY A 71 -4.04 4.12 3.87
N SER A 72 -3.28 5.14 4.28
CA SER A 72 -2.17 5.70 3.48
C SER A 72 -0.92 5.97 4.30
N LYS A 73 0.24 6.01 3.62
CA LYS A 73 1.53 6.35 4.23
C LYS A 73 1.55 7.78 4.78
N ALA A 74 0.96 8.74 4.06
CA ALA A 74 0.88 10.13 4.53
C ALA A 74 0.07 10.25 5.82
N LEU A 75 -1.05 9.53 5.94
CA LEU A 75 -1.83 9.45 7.18
C LEU A 75 -1.04 8.74 8.29
N GLN A 76 -0.27 7.71 7.93
CA GLN A 76 0.61 6.98 8.85
C GLN A 76 1.66 7.92 9.46
N ASP A 77 2.32 8.72 8.62
CA ASP A 77 3.34 9.68 9.02
C ASP A 77 2.74 10.83 9.83
N GLN A 78 1.59 11.36 9.44
CA GLN A 78 0.87 12.37 10.23
C GLN A 78 0.49 11.84 11.62
N LEU A 79 -0.06 10.63 11.68
CA LEU A 79 -0.47 9.99 12.92
C LEU A 79 0.74 9.81 13.87
N TYR A 80 1.86 9.29 13.36
CA TYR A 80 3.03 8.99 14.19
C TYR A 80 3.86 10.23 14.56
N SER A 81 4.00 11.20 13.67
CA SER A 81 4.84 12.39 13.90
C SER A 81 4.15 13.51 14.68
N ARG A 82 2.82 13.60 14.61
CA ARG A 82 2.05 14.71 15.18
C ARG A 82 0.98 14.26 16.16
N ASP A 83 0.02 13.47 15.70
CA ASP A 83 -1.20 13.20 16.46
C ASP A 83 -0.93 12.31 17.69
N LEU A 84 -0.23 11.18 17.51
CA LEU A 84 0.15 10.27 18.58
C LEU A 84 1.04 10.94 19.64
N PRO A 85 2.14 11.66 19.30
CA PRO A 85 2.94 12.37 20.29
C PRO A 85 2.15 13.42 21.08
N THR A 86 1.21 14.12 20.42
CA THR A 86 0.37 15.12 21.07
C THR A 86 -0.53 14.49 22.13
N VAL A 87 -1.25 13.42 21.78
CA VAL A 87 -2.14 12.72 22.72
C VAL A 87 -1.34 11.98 23.80
N ALA A 88 -0.24 11.32 23.44
CA ALA A 88 0.61 10.61 24.39
C ALA A 88 1.19 11.56 25.45
N LYS A 89 1.66 12.75 25.05
CA LYS A 89 2.13 13.79 25.98
C LYS A 89 0.99 14.29 26.86
N ALA A 90 -0.18 14.55 26.29
CA ALA A 90 -1.34 15.02 27.05
C ALA A 90 -1.76 14.02 28.13
N LEU A 91 -1.78 12.73 27.81
CA LEU A 91 -2.19 11.65 28.73
C LEU A 91 -1.07 11.15 29.65
N ALA A 92 0.14 11.73 29.56
CA ALA A 92 1.34 11.27 30.25
C ALA A 92 1.64 9.77 30.02
N PHE A 93 1.44 9.32 28.78
CA PHE A 93 1.70 7.93 28.39
C PHE A 93 3.20 7.62 28.44
N THR A 94 3.58 6.54 29.11
CA THR A 94 4.97 6.12 29.30
C THR A 94 5.38 4.90 28.47
N GLY A 95 4.45 4.30 27.73
CA GLY A 95 4.73 3.14 26.89
C GLY A 95 5.54 3.51 25.64
N LYS A 96 6.09 2.47 25.00
CA LYS A 96 6.90 2.60 23.78
C LYS A 96 6.00 2.65 22.55
N THR A 97 6.32 3.55 21.63
CA THR A 97 5.64 3.66 20.33
C THR A 97 6.60 3.36 19.19
N ALA A 98 6.09 2.77 18.10
CA ALA A 98 6.87 2.49 16.91
C ALA A 98 6.07 2.71 15.63
N LEU A 99 6.77 3.16 14.58
CA LEU A 99 6.27 3.22 13.21
C LEU A 99 6.91 2.08 12.43
N LEU A 100 6.10 1.28 11.74
CA LEU A 100 6.58 0.19 10.90
C LEU A 100 5.97 0.31 9.50
N LYS A 101 6.86 0.46 8.50
CA LYS A 101 6.50 0.54 7.08
C LYS A 101 6.88 -0.76 6.35
N GLY A 102 6.43 -0.89 5.11
CA GLY A 102 6.92 -1.97 4.23
C GLY A 102 8.40 -1.78 3.88
N ARG A 103 9.12 -2.86 3.62
CA ARG A 103 10.58 -2.86 3.33
C ARG A 103 11.02 -1.92 2.18
N SER A 104 10.15 -1.67 1.20
CA SER A 104 10.43 -0.75 0.09
C SER A 104 10.45 0.72 0.51
N ASN A 105 10.13 1.01 1.77
CA ASN A 105 10.22 2.35 2.36
C ASN A 105 11.50 2.53 3.19
N TYR A 106 12.39 1.53 3.19
CA TYR A 106 13.66 1.61 3.88
C TYR A 106 14.81 1.43 2.89
N LEU A 107 15.87 2.20 3.09
CA LEU A 107 17.12 2.04 2.38
C LEU A 107 17.70 0.63 2.64
N CYS A 108 18.12 -0.04 1.57
CA CYS A 108 18.87 -1.29 1.66
C CYS A 108 20.35 -0.99 1.45
N LEU A 109 21.13 -1.04 2.53
CA LEU A 109 22.57 -0.75 2.49
C LEU A 109 23.32 -1.67 1.52
N GLU A 110 22.95 -2.95 1.49
CA GLU A 110 23.59 -3.95 0.63
C GLU A 110 23.38 -3.62 -0.85
N ARG A 111 22.15 -3.28 -1.24
CA ARG A 111 21.84 -2.92 -2.63
C ARG A 111 22.46 -1.58 -3.02
N LEU A 112 22.52 -0.63 -2.08
CA LEU A 112 23.23 0.64 -2.29
C LEU A 112 24.72 0.40 -2.58
N GLU A 113 25.38 -0.49 -1.84
CA GLU A 113 26.78 -0.89 -2.10
C GLU A 113 26.93 -1.60 -3.44
N GLN A 114 26.03 -2.52 -3.79
CA GLN A 114 26.02 -3.17 -5.10
C GLN A 114 25.97 -2.15 -6.25
N GLN A 115 25.10 -1.13 -6.16
CA GLN A 115 25.02 -0.10 -7.20
C GLN A 115 26.29 0.76 -7.28
N ALA A 116 26.96 1.00 -6.15
CA ALA A 116 28.22 1.72 -6.12
C ALA A 116 29.38 0.92 -6.74
N LEU A 117 29.36 -0.42 -6.61
CA LEU A 117 30.39 -1.32 -7.14
C LEU A 117 30.16 -1.70 -8.61
N ALA A 118 28.90 -1.81 -9.05
CA ALA A 118 28.53 -2.31 -10.37
C ALA A 118 28.84 -1.36 -11.54
N GLY A 119 29.37 -0.16 -11.28
CA GLY A 119 29.76 0.90 -12.21
C GLY A 119 29.52 0.64 -13.71
N GLY A 120 28.53 1.31 -14.32
CA GLY A 120 28.57 1.55 -15.77
C GLY A 120 27.28 1.74 -16.57
N ASP A 121 26.11 1.29 -16.12
CA ASP A 121 24.92 1.20 -17.02
C ASP A 121 23.68 2.02 -16.60
N LEU A 122 23.82 2.88 -15.59
CA LEU A 122 22.72 3.72 -15.12
C LEU A 122 22.70 5.08 -15.85
N PRO A 123 21.50 5.64 -16.14
CA PRO A 123 21.39 7.01 -16.63
C PRO A 123 22.09 7.99 -15.68
N VAL A 124 22.67 9.07 -16.24
CA VAL A 124 23.45 10.07 -15.48
C VAL A 124 22.68 10.60 -14.27
N GLN A 125 21.39 10.91 -14.43
CA GLN A 125 20.55 11.38 -13.33
C GLN A 125 20.42 10.35 -12.21
N THR A 126 20.22 9.08 -12.55
CA THR A 126 20.10 7.98 -11.58
C THR A 126 21.41 7.75 -10.84
N LEU A 127 22.56 7.86 -11.52
CA LEU A 127 23.87 7.81 -10.86
C LEU A 127 24.05 8.95 -9.86
N SER A 128 23.67 10.18 -10.23
CA SER A 128 23.71 11.33 -9.33
C SER A 128 22.86 11.10 -8.08
N ASP A 129 21.64 10.61 -8.25
CA ASP A 129 20.74 10.30 -7.13
C ASP A 129 21.34 9.21 -6.22
N VAL A 130 21.91 8.15 -6.76
CA VAL A 130 22.59 7.09 -5.97
C VAL A 130 23.75 7.66 -5.13
N ILE A 131 24.53 8.60 -5.68
CA ILE A 131 25.60 9.28 -4.94
C ILE A 131 25.03 10.09 -3.76
N LEU A 132 23.94 10.83 -3.99
CA LEU A 132 23.25 11.57 -2.92
C LEU A 132 22.72 10.62 -1.83
N LEU A 133 22.14 9.49 -2.22
CA LEU A 133 21.65 8.48 -1.28
C LEU A 133 22.77 7.84 -0.45
N ARG A 134 23.97 7.69 -1.01
CA ARG A 134 25.16 7.25 -0.27
C ARG A 134 25.65 8.28 0.74
N SER A 135 25.52 9.57 0.45
CA SER A 135 25.80 10.62 1.44
C SER A 135 24.75 10.57 2.56
N TRP A 136 23.47 10.47 2.20
CA TRP A 136 22.35 10.41 3.15
C TRP A 136 22.37 9.15 4.03
N SER A 137 22.86 8.00 3.52
CA SER A 137 22.94 6.75 4.29
C SER A 137 23.79 6.88 5.56
N ASN A 138 24.76 7.81 5.58
CA ASN A 138 25.60 8.08 6.75
C ASN A 138 24.94 9.03 7.77
N GLN A 139 23.85 9.70 7.40
CA GLN A 139 23.16 10.70 8.22
C GLN A 139 21.83 10.17 8.76
N THR A 140 21.17 9.28 8.03
CA THR A 140 19.87 8.72 8.42
C THR A 140 20.00 7.80 9.63
N LEU A 141 19.03 7.90 10.55
CA LEU A 141 18.99 7.09 11.78
C LEU A 141 18.21 5.79 11.57
N ASP A 142 17.13 5.85 10.80
CA ASP A 142 16.16 4.75 10.62
C ASP A 142 16.04 4.29 9.17
N GLY A 143 16.72 4.96 8.24
CA GLY A 143 16.73 4.61 6.81
C GLY A 143 15.39 4.81 6.12
N ASP A 144 14.44 5.52 6.74
CA ASP A 144 13.13 5.79 6.14
C ASP A 144 13.25 6.77 4.97
N ILE A 145 12.93 6.31 3.78
CA ILE A 145 13.12 7.09 2.55
C ILE A 145 12.28 8.37 2.52
N SER A 146 11.16 8.43 3.26
CA SER A 146 10.33 9.65 3.30
C SER A 146 11.01 10.81 4.03
N THR A 147 12.12 10.55 4.73
CA THR A 147 12.93 11.59 5.39
C THR A 147 14.07 12.10 4.50
N CYS A 148 14.27 11.50 3.32
CA CYS A 148 15.29 11.91 2.36
C CYS A 148 14.79 13.09 1.51
N VAL A 149 15.31 14.29 1.78
CA VAL A 149 14.96 15.50 1.02
C VAL A 149 15.86 15.69 -0.22
N SER A 150 17.01 15.02 -0.25
CA SER A 150 18.02 15.20 -1.31
C SER A 150 17.67 14.55 -2.64
N VAL A 151 16.72 13.62 -2.67
CA VAL A 151 16.31 12.88 -3.88
C VAL A 151 14.81 12.93 -4.02
N ALA A 152 14.31 13.21 -5.22
CA ALA A 152 12.89 13.24 -5.50
C ALA A 152 12.22 11.87 -5.24
N GLU A 153 10.98 11.89 -4.73
CA GLU A 153 10.25 10.66 -4.37
C GLU A 153 10.00 9.73 -5.56
N ASP A 154 9.93 10.26 -6.78
CA ASP A 154 9.70 9.54 -8.03
C ASP A 154 11.00 9.12 -8.75
N SER A 155 12.16 9.32 -8.12
CA SER A 155 13.46 8.94 -8.69
C SER A 155 13.53 7.46 -9.01
N GLN A 156 14.09 7.14 -10.19
CA GLN A 156 14.39 5.77 -10.61
C GLN A 156 15.49 5.10 -9.78
N ALA A 157 16.18 5.84 -8.90
CA ALA A 157 17.17 5.27 -7.98
C ALA A 157 16.52 4.45 -6.85
N TRP A 158 15.31 4.80 -6.40
CA TRP A 158 14.69 4.14 -5.25
C TRP A 158 14.50 2.62 -5.40
N PRO A 159 13.98 2.09 -6.53
CA PRO A 159 13.87 0.64 -6.71
C PRO A 159 15.24 -0.08 -6.75
N LEU A 160 16.31 0.63 -7.07
CA LEU A 160 17.66 0.07 -7.12
C LEU A 160 18.26 -0.07 -5.72
N VAL A 161 17.98 0.85 -4.80
CA VAL A 161 18.60 0.90 -3.47
C VAL A 161 17.66 0.51 -2.32
N THR A 162 16.40 0.17 -2.62
CA THR A 162 15.45 -0.43 -1.66
C THR A 162 15.26 -1.93 -1.96
N SER A 163 14.64 -2.67 -1.04
CA SER A 163 14.43 -4.12 -1.22
C SER A 163 12.94 -4.50 -1.31
N THR A 164 12.67 -5.65 -1.92
CA THR A 164 11.37 -6.32 -2.01
C THR A 164 11.43 -7.68 -1.30
N ASN A 165 10.29 -8.37 -1.17
CA ASN A 165 10.26 -9.74 -0.64
C ASN A 165 11.08 -10.68 -1.53
N ASP A 166 11.12 -10.38 -2.82
CA ASP A 166 11.70 -11.26 -3.83
C ASP A 166 13.22 -11.09 -4.00
N ASN A 167 13.82 -9.98 -3.54
CA ASN A 167 15.25 -9.69 -3.78
C ASN A 167 16.09 -9.51 -2.50
N CYS A 168 15.48 -9.67 -1.32
CA CYS A 168 16.18 -9.51 -0.05
C CYS A 168 16.79 -10.85 0.37
N LEU A 169 18.07 -10.82 0.76
CA LEU A 169 18.82 -11.99 1.23
C LEU A 169 18.39 -12.49 2.62
N GLY A 170 17.48 -11.79 3.31
CA GLY A 170 16.99 -12.22 4.62
C GLY A 170 18.12 -12.36 5.64
N GLY A 171 18.13 -13.48 6.37
CA GLY A 171 19.15 -13.78 7.40
C GLY A 171 20.58 -13.92 6.85
N ASP A 172 20.72 -14.23 5.56
CA ASP A 172 22.02 -14.41 4.90
C ASP A 172 22.63 -13.07 4.43
N CYS A 173 21.93 -11.96 4.65
CA CYS A 173 22.42 -10.63 4.28
C CYS A 173 23.69 -10.25 5.07
N PRO A 174 24.81 -9.89 4.40
CA PRO A 174 26.04 -9.48 5.08
C PRO A 174 25.85 -8.29 6.04
N LEU A 175 24.92 -7.39 5.70
CA LEU A 175 24.60 -6.18 6.47
C LEU A 175 23.34 -6.36 7.34
N TYR A 176 22.95 -7.59 7.70
CA TYR A 176 21.73 -7.88 8.47
C TYR A 176 21.65 -7.10 9.81
N LYS A 177 22.77 -6.99 10.53
CA LYS A 177 22.83 -6.28 11.82
C LYS A 177 22.59 -4.77 11.68
N GLU A 178 22.98 -4.20 10.55
CA GLU A 178 22.84 -2.77 10.27
C GLU A 178 21.54 -2.44 9.55
N CYS A 179 20.85 -3.44 9.01
CA CYS A 179 19.62 -3.34 8.24
C CYS A 179 18.52 -2.55 8.96
N PHE A 180 18.10 -1.46 8.34
CA PHE A 180 17.03 -0.59 8.83
C PHE A 180 15.70 -1.31 9.01
N VAL A 181 15.33 -2.22 8.09
CA VAL A 181 14.10 -3.02 8.19
C VAL A 181 14.11 -3.92 9.43
N VAL A 182 15.25 -4.58 9.70
CA VAL A 182 15.39 -5.46 10.87
C VAL A 182 15.31 -4.66 12.17
N LYS A 183 16.00 -3.52 12.24
CA LYS A 183 15.94 -2.60 13.39
C LYS A 183 14.52 -2.07 13.61
N ALA A 184 13.82 -1.65 12.56
CA ALA A 184 12.45 -1.16 12.63
C ALA A 184 11.48 -2.25 13.12
N ARG A 185 11.60 -3.48 12.62
CA ARG A 185 10.82 -4.63 13.09
C ARG A 185 11.08 -4.94 14.56
N LYS A 186 12.35 -4.96 14.99
CA LYS A 186 12.68 -5.17 16.41
C LYS A 186 12.07 -4.09 17.31
N LYS A 187 12.19 -2.82 16.91
CA LYS A 187 11.56 -1.70 17.62
C LYS A 187 10.03 -1.85 17.69
N ALA A 188 9.39 -2.33 16.62
CA ALA A 188 7.96 -2.59 16.61
C ALA A 188 7.57 -3.75 17.53
N MET A 189 8.34 -4.84 17.57
CA MET A 189 8.08 -5.98 18.48
C MET A 189 8.14 -5.58 19.96
N ASP A 190 9.07 -4.68 20.30
CA ASP A 190 9.28 -4.15 21.65
C ASP A 190 8.32 -3.01 22.04
N ALA A 191 7.46 -2.55 21.13
CA ALA A 191 6.56 -1.42 21.36
C ALA A 191 5.19 -1.84 21.90
N ASP A 192 4.58 -0.94 22.67
CA ASP A 192 3.21 -1.09 23.20
C ASP A 192 2.18 -0.59 22.18
N VAL A 193 2.52 0.43 21.39
CA VAL A 193 1.68 0.94 20.29
C VAL A 193 2.46 0.96 18.99
N VAL A 194 2.00 0.21 17.99
CA VAL A 194 2.61 0.15 16.67
C VAL A 194 1.68 0.74 15.62
N ILE A 195 2.19 1.70 14.86
CA ILE A 195 1.50 2.25 13.70
C ILE A 195 2.00 1.56 12.43
N VAL A 196 1.07 0.94 11.70
CA VAL A 196 1.28 0.29 10.40
C VAL A 196 0.31 0.85 9.36
N ASN A 197 0.44 0.44 8.10
CA ASN A 197 -0.61 0.65 7.10
C ASN A 197 -1.43 -0.64 6.88
N HIS A 198 -2.60 -0.52 6.26
CA HIS A 198 -3.47 -1.67 5.97
C HIS A 198 -2.75 -2.76 5.15
N HIS A 199 -1.93 -2.33 4.18
CA HIS A 199 -1.14 -3.21 3.34
C HIS A 199 -0.19 -4.11 4.14
N LEU A 200 0.57 -3.56 5.09
CA LEU A 200 1.51 -4.33 5.89
C LEU A 200 0.79 -5.23 6.90
N PHE A 201 -0.32 -4.77 7.47
CA PHE A 201 -1.16 -5.59 8.36
C PHE A 201 -1.70 -6.82 7.64
N LEU A 202 -2.29 -6.64 6.47
CA LEU A 202 -2.82 -7.75 5.65
C LEU A 202 -1.70 -8.64 5.10
N ALA A 203 -0.54 -8.08 4.79
CA ALA A 203 0.63 -8.87 4.40
C ALA A 203 1.10 -9.81 5.53
N ASP A 204 1.14 -9.34 6.78
CA ASP A 204 1.44 -10.18 7.96
C ASP A 204 0.44 -11.32 8.12
N MET A 205 -0.85 -11.05 7.91
CA MET A 205 -1.90 -12.06 7.98
C MET A 205 -1.67 -13.20 6.98
N VAL A 206 -1.36 -12.87 5.72
CA VAL A 206 -1.14 -13.89 4.67
C VAL A 206 0.18 -14.65 4.89
N VAL A 207 1.23 -14.00 5.38
CA VAL A 207 2.53 -14.65 5.63
C VAL A 207 2.46 -15.64 6.81
N LYS A 208 1.60 -15.40 7.81
CA LYS A 208 1.41 -16.35 8.91
C LYS A 208 0.83 -17.69 8.45
N GLU A 209 -0.01 -17.71 7.40
CA GLU A 209 -0.51 -18.95 6.82
C GLU A 209 0.60 -19.83 6.22
N SER A 210 1.72 -19.25 5.79
CA SER A 210 2.86 -19.98 5.21
C SER A 210 3.97 -20.34 6.21
N GLY A 211 3.79 -20.04 7.50
CA GLY A 211 4.72 -20.44 8.57
C GLY A 211 6.01 -19.62 8.66
N PHE A 212 6.13 -18.50 7.94
CA PHE A 212 7.26 -17.58 8.06
C PHE A 212 7.06 -16.58 9.21
N GLY A 213 8.16 -16.19 9.86
CA GLY A 213 8.16 -15.43 11.12
C GLY A 213 7.36 -14.12 11.12
N GLU A 214 6.90 -13.72 12.31
CA GLU A 214 6.00 -12.57 12.52
C GLU A 214 6.60 -11.24 12.03
N LEU A 215 5.83 -10.49 11.23
CA LEU A 215 6.24 -9.18 10.72
C LEU A 215 5.85 -8.04 11.66
N ILE A 216 4.72 -8.21 12.35
CA ILE A 216 4.12 -7.25 13.29
C ILE A 216 3.89 -7.98 14.63
N PRO A 217 4.05 -7.31 15.79
CA PRO A 217 3.77 -7.92 17.09
C PRO A 217 2.33 -8.43 17.22
N GLN A 218 2.13 -9.38 18.12
CA GLN A 218 0.80 -9.70 18.61
C GLN A 218 0.25 -8.52 19.42
N ALA A 219 -1.02 -8.20 19.19
CA ALA A 219 -1.73 -7.10 19.84
C ALA A 219 -3.13 -7.55 20.23
N GLU A 220 -3.63 -6.97 21.31
CA GLU A 220 -4.97 -7.24 21.84
C GLU A 220 -6.00 -6.23 21.31
N VAL A 221 -5.53 -5.11 20.74
CA VAL A 221 -6.36 -4.05 20.18
C VAL A 221 -5.86 -3.71 18.78
N MET A 222 -6.74 -3.82 17.80
CA MET A 222 -6.49 -3.50 16.40
C MET A 222 -7.43 -2.37 15.98
N ILE A 223 -6.88 -1.22 15.61
CA ILE A 223 -7.63 -0.06 15.14
C ILE A 223 -7.32 0.15 13.66
N PHE A 224 -8.35 0.24 12.83
CA PHE A 224 -8.26 0.54 11.40
C PHE A 224 -8.84 1.92 11.12
N ASP A 225 -7.97 2.86 10.79
CA ASP A 225 -8.34 4.21 10.35
C ASP A 225 -8.36 4.29 8.83
N GLU A 226 -9.34 4.98 8.28
CA GLU A 226 -9.75 4.87 6.88
C GLU A 226 -10.12 3.45 6.45
N ALA A 227 -10.85 2.76 7.33
CA ALA A 227 -11.26 1.37 7.14
C ALA A 227 -12.07 1.11 5.86
N HIS A 228 -12.64 2.13 5.21
CA HIS A 228 -13.34 1.99 3.92
C HIS A 228 -12.48 1.33 2.84
N GLN A 229 -11.15 1.45 2.91
CA GLN A 229 -10.21 0.86 1.96
C GLN A 229 -9.93 -0.62 2.25
N LEU A 230 -10.14 -1.05 3.49
CA LEU A 230 -9.70 -2.36 3.99
C LEU A 230 -10.27 -3.54 3.19
N PRO A 231 -11.56 -3.59 2.81
CA PRO A 231 -12.09 -4.72 2.04
C PRO A 231 -11.41 -4.88 0.67
N ASP A 232 -11.14 -3.78 -0.03
CA ASP A 232 -10.51 -3.80 -1.35
C ASP A 232 -9.02 -4.20 -1.24
N ILE A 233 -8.32 -3.68 -0.24
CA ILE A 233 -6.93 -4.07 0.03
C ILE A 233 -6.86 -5.55 0.43
N ALA A 234 -7.75 -6.01 1.31
CA ALA A 234 -7.83 -7.42 1.72
C ALA A 234 -8.06 -8.33 0.51
N SER A 235 -8.90 -7.91 -0.43
CA SER A 235 -9.18 -8.68 -1.64
C SER A 235 -7.91 -8.89 -2.47
N GLN A 236 -7.05 -7.87 -2.58
CA GLN A 236 -5.77 -7.96 -3.27
C GLN A 236 -4.79 -8.93 -2.58
N TYR A 237 -4.69 -8.88 -1.24
CA TYR A 237 -3.78 -9.76 -0.48
C TYR A 237 -4.24 -11.20 -0.43
N PHE A 238 -5.55 -11.46 -0.34
CA PHE A 238 -6.11 -12.81 -0.39
C PHE A 238 -6.19 -13.38 -1.81
N GLY A 239 -5.97 -12.54 -2.82
CA GLY A 239 -5.78 -12.93 -4.21
C GLY A 239 -4.38 -13.46 -4.51
N GLN A 240 -4.18 -13.88 -5.75
CA GLN A 240 -2.86 -14.25 -6.25
C GLN A 240 -2.58 -13.52 -7.55
N SER A 241 -1.34 -13.09 -7.73
CA SER A 241 -0.90 -12.46 -8.97
C SER A 241 0.50 -12.89 -9.36
N LEU A 242 0.75 -12.87 -10.66
CA LEU A 242 2.06 -13.09 -11.25
C LEU A 242 2.29 -12.02 -12.33
N SER A 243 3.39 -11.29 -12.20
CA SER A 243 3.76 -10.23 -13.14
C SER A 243 4.97 -10.62 -13.97
N SER A 244 5.09 -10.06 -15.18
CA SER A 244 6.28 -10.25 -16.00
C SER A 244 7.54 -9.68 -15.35
N ARG A 245 7.42 -8.65 -14.49
CA ARG A 245 8.55 -8.12 -13.71
C ARG A 245 9.15 -9.19 -12.81
N GLN A 246 8.31 -9.93 -12.09
CA GLN A 246 8.77 -11.03 -11.22
C GLN A 246 9.51 -12.12 -12.02
N LEU A 247 9.03 -12.44 -13.23
CA LEU A 247 9.68 -13.42 -14.10
C LEU A 247 11.02 -12.91 -14.66
N LEU A 248 11.07 -11.64 -15.05
CA LEU A 248 12.28 -10.98 -15.55
C LEU A 248 13.33 -10.83 -14.44
N ASP A 249 12.92 -10.47 -13.23
CA ASP A 249 13.81 -10.38 -12.07
C ASP A 249 14.37 -11.75 -11.69
N LEU A 250 13.54 -12.80 -11.71
CA LEU A 250 14.01 -14.19 -11.52
C LEU A 250 15.06 -14.58 -12.57
N ALA A 251 14.80 -14.32 -13.85
CA ALA A 251 15.75 -14.59 -14.92
C ALA A 251 17.06 -13.80 -14.74
N LYS A 252 16.96 -12.53 -14.34
CA LYS A 252 18.12 -11.68 -14.06
C LYS A 252 18.96 -12.23 -12.91
N ASP A 253 18.33 -12.66 -11.81
CA ASP A 253 19.03 -13.18 -10.65
C ASP A 253 19.73 -14.52 -10.95
N ILE A 254 19.08 -15.40 -11.72
CA ILE A 254 19.72 -16.65 -12.22
C ILE A 254 20.94 -16.32 -13.10
N THR A 255 20.82 -15.30 -13.96
CA THR A 255 21.93 -14.82 -14.80
C THR A 255 23.08 -14.27 -13.96
N ILE A 256 22.78 -13.52 -12.90
CA ILE A 256 23.78 -12.99 -11.98
C ILE A 256 24.51 -14.14 -11.30
N ALA A 257 23.79 -15.08 -10.68
CA ALA A 257 24.36 -16.22 -9.98
C ALA A 257 25.27 -17.06 -10.90
N TYR A 258 24.87 -17.28 -12.16
CA TYR A 258 25.71 -17.93 -13.17
C TYR A 258 27.02 -17.17 -13.44
N ARG A 259 26.95 -15.84 -13.61
CA ARG A 259 28.11 -15.01 -13.95
C ARG A 259 29.07 -14.81 -12.78
N THR A 260 28.59 -14.81 -11.55
CA THR A 260 29.40 -14.54 -10.35
C THR A 260 29.92 -15.81 -9.69
N GLU A 261 29.06 -16.82 -9.51
CA GLU A 261 29.32 -17.96 -8.63
C GLU A 261 29.38 -19.31 -9.36
N LEU A 262 28.56 -19.51 -10.40
CA LEU A 262 28.30 -20.82 -11.01
C LEU A 262 28.59 -20.89 -12.52
N LYS A 263 29.80 -20.46 -12.90
CA LYS A 263 30.23 -20.35 -14.32
C LYS A 263 30.31 -21.69 -15.06
N ASP A 264 30.33 -22.80 -14.34
CA ASP A 264 30.38 -24.16 -14.88
C ASP A 264 29.01 -24.64 -15.39
N THR A 265 27.91 -23.97 -15.03
CA THR A 265 26.55 -24.43 -15.33
C THR A 265 25.91 -23.59 -16.43
N GLN A 266 26.35 -23.77 -17.69
CA GLN A 266 25.87 -22.98 -18.85
C GLN A 266 24.34 -23.04 -19.05
N GLN A 267 23.68 -24.09 -18.55
CA GLN A 267 22.22 -24.23 -18.61
C GLN A 267 21.48 -23.11 -17.86
N LEU A 268 22.07 -22.53 -16.80
CA LEU A 268 21.47 -21.44 -16.02
C LEU A 268 21.24 -20.19 -16.89
N GLN A 269 22.26 -19.78 -17.65
CA GLN A 269 22.12 -18.65 -18.58
C GLN A 269 21.06 -18.94 -19.64
N LYS A 270 21.08 -20.15 -20.24
CA LYS A 270 20.13 -20.53 -21.30
C LYS A 270 18.68 -20.55 -20.81
N CYS A 271 18.42 -21.06 -19.61
CA CYS A 271 17.06 -21.08 -19.07
C CYS A 271 16.58 -19.67 -18.70
N ALA A 272 17.45 -18.86 -18.08
CA ALA A 272 17.15 -17.46 -17.76
C ALA A 272 16.80 -16.63 -19.02
N ASP A 273 17.63 -16.71 -20.05
CA ASP A 273 17.39 -15.98 -21.31
C ASP A 273 16.06 -16.42 -21.96
N ARG A 274 15.75 -17.73 -21.94
CA ARG A 274 14.49 -18.27 -22.46
C ARG A 274 13.28 -17.79 -21.67
N LEU A 275 13.35 -17.76 -20.33
CA LEU A 275 12.27 -17.25 -19.49
C LEU A 275 12.03 -15.76 -19.75
N ALA A 276 13.10 -14.97 -19.83
CA ALA A 276 13.01 -13.55 -20.12
C ALA A 276 12.37 -13.29 -21.49
N GLN A 277 12.82 -14.02 -22.53
CA GLN A 277 12.24 -13.93 -23.87
C GLN A 277 10.77 -14.36 -23.88
N SER A 278 10.42 -15.50 -23.26
CA SER A 278 9.05 -16.00 -23.23
C SER A 278 8.09 -15.04 -22.51
N ALA A 279 8.53 -14.40 -21.43
CA ALA A 279 7.74 -13.38 -20.75
C ALA A 279 7.49 -12.14 -21.65
N GLN A 280 8.47 -11.73 -22.46
CA GLN A 280 8.30 -10.63 -23.41
C GLN A 280 7.41 -11.04 -24.60
N ASP A 281 7.59 -12.24 -25.13
CA ASP A 281 6.77 -12.77 -26.22
C ASP A 281 5.31 -12.90 -25.79
N PHE A 282 5.05 -13.44 -24.59
CA PHE A 282 3.71 -13.49 -24.01
C PHE A 282 3.12 -12.08 -23.86
N ARG A 283 3.92 -11.10 -23.41
CA ARG A 283 3.48 -9.71 -23.35
C ARG A 283 2.99 -9.22 -24.71
N LEU A 284 3.72 -9.48 -25.79
CA LEU A 284 3.33 -9.03 -27.14
C LEU A 284 2.00 -9.62 -27.61
N GLN A 285 1.58 -10.77 -27.08
CA GLN A 285 0.29 -11.38 -27.40
C GLN A 285 -0.90 -10.74 -26.67
N LEU A 286 -0.69 -10.02 -25.55
CA LEU A 286 -1.75 -9.46 -24.69
C LEU A 286 -2.41 -8.17 -25.22
N GLY A 287 -2.11 -7.77 -26.46
CA GLY A 287 -2.72 -6.61 -27.12
C GLY A 287 -2.20 -5.25 -26.65
N GLU A 288 -3.03 -4.23 -26.88
CA GLU A 288 -2.74 -2.80 -26.67
C GLU A 288 -2.40 -2.46 -25.20
N PRO A 289 -1.33 -1.67 -24.94
CA PRO A 289 -1.00 -1.20 -23.60
C PRO A 289 -2.11 -0.38 -22.92
N GLY A 290 -2.19 -0.49 -21.59
CA GLY A 290 -3.11 0.29 -20.75
C GLY A 290 -4.50 -0.33 -20.61
N TYR A 291 -4.71 -1.54 -21.15
CA TYR A 291 -5.95 -2.26 -21.04
C TYR A 291 -5.95 -3.23 -19.85
N ARG A 292 -7.06 -3.26 -19.09
CA ARG A 292 -7.37 -4.29 -18.10
C ARG A 292 -8.54 -5.11 -18.63
N GLY A 293 -8.38 -6.43 -18.68
CA GLY A 293 -9.36 -7.34 -19.27
C GLY A 293 -9.66 -8.57 -18.42
N ASN A 294 -10.63 -9.36 -18.89
CA ASN A 294 -11.01 -10.63 -18.28
C ASN A 294 -10.03 -11.73 -18.72
N LEU A 295 -9.34 -12.35 -17.76
CA LEU A 295 -8.35 -13.39 -18.04
C LEU A 295 -9.02 -14.67 -18.58
N ARG A 296 -10.29 -14.93 -18.27
CA ARG A 296 -11.04 -16.09 -18.81
C ARG A 296 -11.24 -15.98 -20.31
N GLU A 297 -11.62 -14.80 -20.77
CA GLU A 297 -11.83 -14.51 -22.19
C GLU A 297 -10.50 -14.55 -22.95
N LEU A 298 -9.45 -13.99 -22.36
CA LEU A 298 -8.10 -14.02 -22.93
C LEU A 298 -7.59 -15.46 -23.09
N LEU A 299 -7.72 -16.30 -22.05
CA LEU A 299 -7.31 -17.70 -22.09
C LEU A 299 -8.23 -18.59 -22.94
N ALA A 300 -9.33 -18.07 -23.49
CA ALA A 300 -10.13 -18.79 -24.47
C ALA A 300 -9.51 -18.77 -25.88
N ASP A 301 -8.60 -17.82 -26.19
CA ASP A 301 -7.90 -17.78 -27.48
C ASP A 301 -6.79 -18.86 -27.51
N PRO A 302 -6.82 -19.81 -28.47
CA PRO A 302 -5.80 -20.85 -28.60
C PRO A 302 -4.37 -20.33 -28.76
N ARG A 303 -4.19 -19.12 -29.33
CA ARG A 303 -2.86 -18.49 -29.46
C ARG A 303 -2.31 -18.08 -28.11
N ILE A 304 -3.15 -17.49 -27.25
CA ILE A 304 -2.79 -17.14 -25.88
C ILE A 304 -2.50 -18.42 -25.08
N GLN A 305 -3.33 -19.45 -25.20
CA GLN A 305 -3.09 -20.73 -24.51
C GLN A 305 -1.72 -21.33 -24.85
N ARG A 306 -1.32 -21.30 -26.12
CA ARG A 306 0.01 -21.75 -26.55
C ARG A 306 1.12 -20.88 -25.97
N ALA A 307 0.98 -19.56 -26.02
CA ALA A 307 1.98 -18.64 -25.46
C ALA A 307 2.10 -18.79 -23.93
N PHE A 308 0.98 -19.00 -23.24
CA PHE A 308 0.93 -19.28 -21.80
C PHE A 308 1.63 -20.61 -21.47
N LEU A 309 1.39 -21.67 -22.27
CA LEU A 309 2.05 -22.96 -22.09
C LEU A 309 3.57 -22.83 -22.25
N LEU A 310 4.04 -22.10 -23.26
CA LEU A 310 5.48 -21.85 -23.44
C LEU A 310 6.09 -21.09 -22.25
N LEU A 311 5.34 -20.15 -21.67
CA LEU A 311 5.78 -19.44 -20.47
C LEU A 311 5.88 -20.39 -19.25
N ASP A 312 4.92 -21.29 -19.09
CA ASP A 312 4.92 -22.33 -18.05
C ASP A 312 6.11 -23.28 -18.22
N ASP A 313 6.34 -23.79 -19.43
CA ASP A 313 7.44 -24.70 -19.76
C ASP A 313 8.83 -24.06 -19.52
N THR A 314 9.00 -22.77 -19.86
CA THR A 314 10.26 -22.06 -19.63
C THR A 314 10.53 -21.75 -18.16
N LEU A 315 9.47 -21.49 -17.38
CA LEU A 315 9.56 -21.35 -15.93
C LEU A 315 9.85 -22.70 -15.25
N GLU A 316 9.25 -23.79 -15.73
CA GLU A 316 9.58 -25.16 -15.30
C GLU A 316 11.05 -25.50 -15.58
N LEU A 317 11.56 -25.18 -16.76
CA LEU A 317 12.98 -25.37 -17.08
C LEU A 317 13.89 -24.61 -16.09
N CYS A 318 13.55 -23.37 -15.74
CA CYS A 318 14.33 -22.62 -14.75
C CYS A 318 14.30 -23.27 -13.37
N TYR A 319 13.13 -23.77 -12.95
CA TYR A 319 12.97 -24.51 -11.70
C TYR A 319 13.86 -25.77 -11.68
N ASP A 320 13.82 -26.59 -12.73
CA ASP A 320 14.58 -27.84 -12.79
C ASP A 320 16.09 -27.60 -12.80
N VAL A 321 16.57 -26.62 -13.58
CA VAL A 321 18.00 -26.28 -13.63
C VAL A 321 18.48 -25.69 -12.31
N ALA A 322 17.70 -24.82 -11.67
CA ALA A 322 18.04 -24.27 -10.35
C ALA A 322 18.08 -25.38 -9.28
N LYS A 323 17.13 -26.33 -9.34
CA LYS A 323 17.07 -27.48 -8.42
C LYS A 323 18.35 -28.32 -8.42
N LEU A 324 18.95 -28.53 -9.59
CA LEU A 324 20.20 -29.31 -9.75
C LEU A 324 21.41 -28.63 -9.10
N SER A 325 21.31 -27.34 -8.78
CA SER A 325 22.40 -26.52 -8.25
C SER A 325 22.11 -26.00 -6.84
N LEU A 326 21.10 -26.56 -6.15
CA LEU A 326 20.74 -26.21 -4.78
C LEU A 326 21.93 -26.39 -3.81
N GLY A 327 22.05 -25.47 -2.85
CA GLY A 327 23.09 -25.43 -1.84
C GLY A 327 24.45 -24.96 -2.36
N ARG A 328 24.59 -24.66 -3.66
CA ARG A 328 25.82 -24.12 -4.23
C ARG A 328 25.91 -22.59 -4.17
N SER A 329 24.77 -21.92 -4.03
CA SER A 329 24.65 -20.45 -4.02
C SER A 329 23.37 -20.04 -3.30
N ALA A 330 23.49 -19.13 -2.31
CA ALA A 330 22.31 -18.58 -1.63
C ALA A 330 21.39 -17.80 -2.59
N LEU A 331 21.96 -17.12 -3.59
CA LEU A 331 21.19 -16.43 -4.64
C LEU A 331 20.37 -17.41 -5.47
N LEU A 332 20.94 -18.56 -5.80
CA LEU A 332 20.25 -19.57 -6.59
C LEU A 332 19.21 -20.34 -5.76
N ASP A 333 19.48 -20.60 -4.49
CA ASP A 333 18.50 -21.19 -3.57
C ASP A 333 17.27 -20.27 -3.43
N ALA A 334 17.48 -18.96 -3.28
CA ALA A 334 16.40 -17.98 -3.29
C ALA A 334 15.68 -17.88 -4.65
N ALA A 335 16.39 -18.06 -5.76
CA ALA A 335 15.77 -18.13 -7.09
C ALA A 335 14.92 -19.40 -7.27
N PHE A 336 15.37 -20.55 -6.76
CA PHE A 336 14.63 -21.81 -6.79
C PHE A 336 13.31 -21.72 -6.01
N GLU A 337 13.34 -21.16 -4.79
CA GLU A 337 12.14 -20.93 -3.98
C GLU A 337 11.12 -20.02 -4.72
N ARG A 338 11.60 -18.94 -5.34
CA ARG A 338 10.75 -18.06 -6.16
C ARG A 338 10.19 -18.76 -7.39
N ALA A 339 10.99 -19.55 -8.09
CA ALA A 339 10.52 -20.33 -9.24
C ALA A 339 9.39 -21.30 -8.81
N THR A 340 9.55 -21.98 -7.67
CA THR A 340 8.53 -22.86 -7.08
C THR A 340 7.21 -22.12 -6.83
N LEU A 341 7.30 -20.95 -6.16
CA LEU A 341 6.15 -20.10 -5.88
C LEU A 341 5.46 -19.61 -7.15
N TYR A 342 6.22 -19.15 -8.13
CA TYR A 342 5.68 -18.62 -9.40
C TYR A 342 5.01 -19.71 -10.23
N ARG A 343 5.56 -20.93 -10.26
CA ARG A 343 4.91 -22.09 -10.89
C ARG A 343 3.57 -22.41 -10.25
N SER A 344 3.52 -22.46 -8.91
CA SER A 344 2.27 -22.67 -8.18
C SER A 344 1.21 -21.61 -8.53
N ARG A 345 1.62 -20.33 -8.58
CA ARG A 345 0.72 -19.22 -8.98
C ARG A 345 0.26 -19.32 -10.43
N LEU A 346 1.16 -19.64 -11.36
CA LEU A 346 0.83 -19.76 -12.78
C LEU A 346 -0.16 -20.92 -13.02
N LYS A 347 0.06 -22.07 -12.37
CA LYS A 347 -0.89 -23.19 -12.37
C LYS A 347 -2.27 -22.76 -11.85
N ARG A 348 -2.31 -22.01 -10.75
CA ARG A 348 -3.55 -21.50 -10.17
C ARG A 348 -4.28 -20.53 -11.10
N LEU A 349 -3.55 -19.64 -11.77
CA LEU A 349 -4.08 -18.68 -12.75
C LEU A 349 -4.65 -19.36 -14.01
N LYS A 350 -4.16 -20.55 -14.34
CA LYS A 350 -4.68 -21.40 -15.44
C LYS A 350 -6.02 -22.05 -15.09
N GLU A 351 -6.28 -22.33 -13.81
CA GLU A 351 -7.53 -22.92 -13.32
C GLU A 351 -8.67 -21.90 -13.26
N ILE A 352 -9.12 -21.41 -14.42
CA ILE A 352 -10.10 -20.31 -14.54
C ILE A 352 -11.56 -20.65 -14.16
N ASN A 353 -11.86 -21.93 -13.94
CA ASN A 353 -13.23 -22.41 -13.74
C ASN A 353 -13.71 -22.34 -12.28
N GLN A 354 -12.91 -21.81 -11.36
CA GLN A 354 -13.32 -21.78 -9.96
C GLN A 354 -14.33 -20.67 -9.70
N PRO A 355 -15.48 -20.99 -9.07
CA PRO A 355 -16.46 -19.99 -8.67
C PRO A 355 -15.92 -19.13 -7.51
N GLY A 356 -16.49 -17.96 -7.29
CA GLY A 356 -16.09 -17.08 -6.18
C GLY A 356 -14.82 -16.25 -6.43
N TYR A 357 -14.22 -16.32 -7.62
CA TYR A 357 -13.05 -15.54 -8.00
C TYR A 357 -13.27 -14.73 -9.29
N SER A 358 -12.72 -13.52 -9.29
CA SER A 358 -12.54 -12.68 -10.47
C SER A 358 -11.14 -12.87 -11.04
N TYR A 359 -11.05 -13.21 -12.33
CA TYR A 359 -9.80 -13.43 -13.03
C TYR A 359 -9.57 -12.28 -14.00
N TRP A 360 -8.47 -11.56 -13.85
CA TRP A 360 -8.19 -10.38 -14.65
C TRP A 360 -6.72 -10.32 -15.05
N TYR A 361 -6.46 -9.60 -16.14
CA TYR A 361 -5.11 -9.26 -16.56
C TYR A 361 -5.01 -7.78 -16.86
N GLU A 362 -3.81 -7.25 -16.76
CA GLU A 362 -3.47 -5.89 -17.21
C GLU A 362 -2.15 -5.95 -17.97
N CYS A 363 -1.97 -5.04 -18.94
CA CYS A 363 -0.71 -4.90 -19.63
C CYS A 363 -0.33 -3.42 -19.81
N THR A 364 0.95 -3.11 -19.64
CA THR A 364 1.61 -1.84 -19.98
C THR A 364 2.52 -2.06 -21.16
N SER A 365 3.14 -1.06 -21.79
CA SER A 365 3.98 -1.30 -22.98
C SER A 365 5.10 -2.34 -22.80
N ARG A 366 5.57 -2.57 -21.55
CA ARG A 366 6.67 -3.48 -21.24
C ARG A 366 6.30 -4.66 -20.33
N HIS A 367 5.18 -4.58 -19.62
CA HIS A 367 4.86 -5.56 -18.58
C HIS A 367 3.42 -6.05 -18.63
N PHE A 368 3.18 -7.21 -18.04
CA PHE A 368 1.83 -7.71 -17.77
C PHE A 368 1.71 -8.15 -16.32
N THR A 369 0.48 -8.16 -15.82
CA THR A 369 0.09 -8.82 -14.57
C THR A 369 -1.09 -9.73 -14.87
N LEU A 370 -1.01 -10.98 -14.42
CA LEU A 370 -2.12 -11.92 -14.38
C LEU A 370 -2.54 -12.07 -12.92
N ALA A 371 -3.83 -11.99 -12.64
CA ALA A 371 -4.31 -12.00 -11.27
C ALA A 371 -5.65 -12.71 -11.13
N LEU A 372 -5.83 -13.31 -9.97
CA LEU A 372 -7.10 -13.84 -9.48
C LEU A 372 -7.38 -13.22 -8.11
N THR A 373 -8.59 -12.71 -7.92
CA THR A 373 -9.00 -11.99 -6.72
C THR A 373 -10.33 -12.58 -6.24
N PRO A 374 -10.47 -12.97 -4.96
CA PRO A 374 -11.74 -13.47 -4.46
C PRO A 374 -12.82 -12.38 -4.58
N LEU A 375 -14.05 -12.78 -4.91
CA LEU A 375 -15.20 -11.87 -5.03
C LEU A 375 -15.67 -11.36 -3.66
N THR A 376 -15.42 -12.13 -2.60
CA THR A 376 -15.68 -11.77 -1.21
C THR A 376 -14.47 -12.12 -0.36
N VAL A 377 -14.21 -11.28 0.65
CA VAL A 377 -13.17 -11.53 1.65
C VAL A 377 -13.76 -11.82 3.02
N ALA A 378 -15.09 -11.85 3.14
CA ALA A 378 -15.79 -11.99 4.41
C ALA A 378 -15.34 -13.22 5.20
N ASP A 379 -15.39 -14.41 4.58
CA ASP A 379 -15.05 -15.66 5.26
C ASP A 379 -13.60 -15.68 5.74
N LYS A 380 -12.66 -15.35 4.84
CA LYS A 380 -11.22 -15.29 5.18
C LYS A 380 -10.92 -14.25 6.26
N PHE A 381 -11.53 -13.07 6.18
CA PHE A 381 -11.28 -12.01 7.14
C PHE A 381 -11.83 -12.38 8.52
N LYS A 382 -13.02 -13.00 8.55
CA LYS A 382 -13.61 -13.56 9.76
C LYS A 382 -12.75 -14.64 10.39
N GLU A 383 -12.24 -15.59 9.60
CA GLU A 383 -11.29 -16.62 10.07
C GLU A 383 -10.06 -15.99 10.73
N VAL A 384 -9.54 -14.90 10.16
CA VAL A 384 -8.38 -14.21 10.77
C VAL A 384 -8.75 -13.50 12.07
N MET A 385 -9.93 -12.89 12.15
CA MET A 385 -10.42 -12.30 13.40
C MET A 385 -10.61 -13.37 14.50
N GLU A 386 -11.09 -14.55 14.13
CA GLU A 386 -11.24 -15.69 15.05
C GLU A 386 -9.88 -16.23 15.54
N GLN A 387 -8.85 -16.24 14.69
CA GLN A 387 -7.49 -16.67 15.04
C GLN A 387 -6.73 -15.63 15.88
N LYS A 388 -7.11 -14.35 15.83
CA LYS A 388 -6.48 -13.26 16.57
C LYS A 388 -7.51 -12.63 17.54
N PRO A 389 -7.77 -13.26 18.71
CA PRO A 389 -8.71 -12.74 19.67
C PRO A 389 -8.25 -11.38 20.19
N GLY A 390 -9.17 -10.42 20.23
CA GLY A 390 -8.89 -9.04 20.62
C GLY A 390 -10.02 -8.11 20.19
N SER A 391 -9.83 -6.82 20.44
CA SER A 391 -10.77 -5.78 20.03
C SER A 391 -10.44 -5.28 18.64
N TRP A 392 -11.45 -5.21 17.77
CA TRP A 392 -11.30 -4.80 16.37
C TRP A 392 -12.13 -3.54 16.12
N ILE A 393 -11.47 -2.39 16.02
CA ILE A 393 -12.12 -1.10 15.84
C ILE A 393 -11.91 -0.63 14.41
N PHE A 394 -12.99 -0.39 13.68
CA PHE A 394 -12.97 0.12 12.31
C PHE A 394 -13.54 1.53 12.30
N THR A 395 -12.81 2.50 11.75
CA THR A 395 -13.26 3.89 11.69
C THR A 395 -12.92 4.53 10.36
N SER A 396 -13.84 5.34 9.83
CA SER A 396 -13.59 6.23 8.70
C SER A 396 -14.62 7.37 8.67
N ALA A 397 -14.38 8.38 7.83
CA ALA A 397 -15.35 9.42 7.56
C ALA A 397 -16.53 8.98 6.68
N THR A 398 -16.36 7.87 5.94
CA THR A 398 -17.31 7.43 4.91
C THR A 398 -17.33 5.90 4.84
N LEU A 399 -18.20 5.25 5.60
CA LEU A 399 -18.41 3.79 5.61
C LEU A 399 -19.81 3.39 5.14
N SER A 400 -20.80 4.20 5.47
CA SER A 400 -22.22 3.98 5.30
C SER A 400 -22.68 4.31 3.89
N VAL A 401 -23.72 3.61 3.47
CA VAL A 401 -24.45 3.90 2.24
C VAL A 401 -25.89 4.11 2.65
N ASN A 402 -26.45 5.31 2.43
CA ASN A 402 -27.78 5.69 2.90
C ASN A 402 -27.96 5.46 4.42
N ASP A 403 -27.00 5.94 5.23
CA ASP A 403 -26.98 5.80 6.69
C ASP A 403 -26.98 4.34 7.18
N ASP A 404 -26.50 3.41 6.35
CA ASP A 404 -26.42 1.98 6.65
C ASP A 404 -25.00 1.44 6.50
N LEU A 405 -24.46 0.87 7.59
CA LEU A 405 -23.12 0.27 7.65
C LEU A 405 -23.08 -1.18 7.18
N ARG A 406 -24.23 -1.81 6.90
CA ARG A 406 -24.33 -3.23 6.51
C ARG A 406 -23.50 -3.57 5.28
N HIS A 407 -23.38 -2.65 4.31
CA HIS A 407 -22.54 -2.87 3.13
C HIS A 407 -21.07 -3.07 3.52
N PHE A 408 -20.54 -2.26 4.44
CA PHE A 408 -19.18 -2.41 4.93
C PHE A 408 -19.01 -3.69 5.76
N THR A 409 -19.90 -3.93 6.73
CA THR A 409 -19.79 -5.08 7.63
C THR A 409 -19.91 -6.42 6.89
N ALA A 410 -20.79 -6.51 5.89
CA ALA A 410 -20.96 -7.72 5.08
C ALA A 410 -19.73 -8.04 4.22
N ARG A 411 -19.03 -7.01 3.71
CA ARG A 411 -17.81 -7.22 2.92
C ARG A 411 -16.66 -7.82 3.74
N LEU A 412 -16.65 -7.59 5.05
CA LEU A 412 -15.65 -8.12 5.98
C LEU A 412 -16.14 -9.30 6.83
N GLY A 413 -17.42 -9.69 6.73
CA GLY A 413 -18.00 -10.78 7.52
C GLY A 413 -18.17 -10.45 9.02
N ILE A 414 -18.42 -9.17 9.34
CA ILE A 414 -18.55 -8.64 10.71
C ILE A 414 -19.95 -8.06 10.98
N GLU A 415 -21.00 -8.67 10.43
CA GLU A 415 -22.37 -8.17 10.51
C GLU A 415 -22.95 -8.10 11.92
N GLN A 416 -22.36 -8.82 12.87
CA GLN A 416 -22.74 -8.80 14.29
C GLN A 416 -22.00 -7.74 15.10
N SER A 417 -21.13 -6.94 14.47
CA SER A 417 -20.39 -5.88 15.16
C SER A 417 -21.31 -4.77 15.65
N GLU A 418 -20.95 -4.17 16.79
CA GLU A 418 -21.58 -2.92 17.21
C GLU A 418 -21.23 -1.83 16.20
N SER A 419 -22.21 -0.98 15.89
CA SER A 419 -22.07 0.02 14.84
C SER A 419 -22.58 1.39 15.30
N MET A 420 -21.85 2.44 14.98
CA MET A 420 -22.20 3.82 15.37
C MET A 420 -21.98 4.79 14.20
N LEU A 421 -22.94 5.69 13.99
CA LEU A 421 -22.85 6.80 13.05
C LEU A 421 -22.78 8.11 13.83
N LEU A 422 -21.73 8.88 13.59
CA LEU A 422 -21.48 10.16 14.25
C LEU A 422 -21.41 11.27 13.19
N PRO A 423 -22.40 12.18 13.17
CA PRO A 423 -22.48 13.19 12.14
C PRO A 423 -21.31 14.18 12.22
N SER A 424 -21.01 14.80 11.08
CA SER A 424 -20.06 15.92 11.02
C SER A 424 -20.57 17.09 11.88
N PRO A 425 -19.70 17.73 12.69
CA PRO A 425 -20.08 18.89 13.48
C PRO A 425 -20.16 20.19 12.65
N PHE A 426 -19.86 20.15 11.34
CA PHE A 426 -19.87 21.34 10.48
C PHE A 426 -21.28 21.75 10.08
N ASP A 427 -21.53 23.05 10.03
CA ASP A 427 -22.80 23.62 9.57
C ASP A 427 -22.73 23.82 8.05
N TYR A 428 -22.91 22.73 7.28
CA TYR A 428 -22.86 22.80 5.83
C TYR A 428 -23.91 23.75 5.24
N THR A 429 -25.07 23.91 5.89
CA THR A 429 -26.14 24.80 5.43
C THR A 429 -25.67 26.26 5.39
N ARG A 430 -24.84 26.68 6.35
CA ARG A 430 -24.30 28.06 6.40
C ARG A 430 -22.88 28.19 5.85
N GLN A 431 -22.11 27.10 5.79
CA GLN A 431 -20.69 27.12 5.43
C GLN A 431 -20.39 26.58 4.03
N ALA A 432 -21.37 26.01 3.33
CA ALA A 432 -21.20 25.46 1.99
C ALA A 432 -22.37 25.82 1.06
N LEU A 433 -22.07 25.87 -0.24
CA LEU A 433 -23.05 26.01 -1.31
C LEU A 433 -22.78 24.92 -2.35
N LEU A 434 -23.81 24.14 -2.70
CA LEU A 434 -23.76 23.20 -3.82
C LEU A 434 -24.25 23.92 -5.07
N CYS A 435 -23.36 24.12 -6.03
CA CYS A 435 -23.69 24.67 -7.33
C CYS A 435 -23.60 23.57 -8.40
N VAL A 436 -24.69 23.37 -9.16
CA VAL A 436 -24.73 22.50 -10.33
C VAL A 436 -24.86 23.39 -11.57
N PRO A 437 -23.76 23.67 -12.30
CA PRO A 437 -23.81 24.52 -13.48
C PRO A 437 -24.74 23.95 -14.55
N ARG A 438 -25.47 24.83 -15.24
CA ARG A 438 -26.23 24.45 -16.43
C ARG A 438 -25.28 24.39 -17.63
N ASN A 439 -25.63 23.60 -18.65
CA ASN A 439 -24.90 23.50 -19.92
C ASN A 439 -23.46 22.96 -19.78
N LEU A 440 -23.24 21.99 -18.89
CA LEU A 440 -21.98 21.24 -18.83
C LEU A 440 -21.76 20.46 -20.15
N PRO A 441 -20.53 20.43 -20.69
CA PRO A 441 -20.23 19.61 -21.85
C PRO A 441 -20.37 18.12 -21.53
N GLN A 442 -20.66 17.31 -22.55
CA GLN A 442 -20.70 15.86 -22.37
C GLN A 442 -19.29 15.31 -22.09
N THR A 443 -19.21 14.26 -21.27
CA THR A 443 -17.95 13.70 -20.73
C THR A 443 -16.94 13.30 -21.81
N ASN A 444 -17.39 13.00 -23.03
CA ASN A 444 -16.56 12.56 -24.16
C ASN A 444 -16.62 13.51 -25.36
N GLN A 445 -17.09 14.75 -25.17
CA GLN A 445 -17.17 15.72 -26.25
C GLN A 445 -15.76 16.28 -26.57
N PRO A 446 -15.33 16.29 -27.84
CA PRO A 446 -14.10 16.97 -28.23
C PRO A 446 -14.11 18.43 -27.79
N GLY A 447 -13.03 18.89 -27.14
CA GLY A 447 -12.92 20.26 -26.64
C GLY A 447 -13.65 20.54 -25.31
N ALA A 448 -14.21 19.51 -24.64
CA ALA A 448 -14.87 19.67 -23.35
C ALA A 448 -13.98 20.37 -22.30
N ALA A 449 -12.68 20.03 -22.24
CA ALA A 449 -11.73 20.67 -21.33
C ALA A 449 -11.63 22.19 -21.55
N ARG A 450 -11.56 22.64 -22.81
CA ARG A 450 -11.53 24.08 -23.15
C ARG A 450 -12.81 24.78 -22.71
N GLN A 451 -13.97 24.16 -22.96
CA GLN A 451 -15.26 24.74 -22.57
C GLN A 451 -15.41 24.81 -21.04
N LEU A 452 -15.02 23.76 -20.32
CA LEU A 452 -15.01 23.74 -18.85
C LEU A 452 -14.04 24.78 -18.29
N ALA A 453 -12.82 24.87 -18.82
CA ALA A 453 -11.83 25.85 -18.39
C ALA A 453 -12.35 27.28 -18.58
N ALA A 454 -12.96 27.58 -19.73
CA ALA A 454 -13.57 28.89 -19.99
C ALA A 454 -14.73 29.19 -19.02
N MET A 455 -15.56 28.20 -18.71
CA MET A 455 -16.69 28.34 -17.78
C MET A 455 -16.23 28.55 -16.33
N LEU A 456 -15.19 27.84 -15.90
CA LEU A 456 -14.73 27.82 -14.51
C LEU A 456 -13.74 28.93 -14.20
N ARG A 457 -13.00 29.42 -15.20
CA ARG A 457 -11.98 30.47 -15.05
C ARG A 457 -12.47 31.69 -14.25
N PRO A 458 -13.62 32.32 -14.55
CA PRO A 458 -14.08 33.50 -13.80
C PRO A 458 -14.29 33.21 -12.31
N ILE A 459 -14.74 32.00 -11.98
CA ILE A 459 -14.99 31.57 -10.59
C ILE A 459 -13.65 31.35 -9.87
N ILE A 460 -12.69 30.71 -10.55
CA ILE A 460 -11.37 30.43 -9.99
C ILE A 460 -10.60 31.74 -9.77
N GLU A 461 -10.64 32.68 -10.73
CA GLU A 461 -10.01 34.00 -10.60
C GLU A 461 -10.66 34.82 -9.48
N ALA A 462 -12.00 34.84 -9.39
CA ALA A 462 -12.70 35.51 -8.30
C ALA A 462 -12.36 34.92 -6.92
N ASN A 463 -12.01 33.63 -6.85
CA ASN A 463 -11.57 32.95 -5.63
C ASN A 463 -10.02 32.96 -5.45
N ASN A 464 -9.29 33.74 -6.25
CA ASN A 464 -7.83 33.84 -6.23
C ASN A 464 -7.11 32.46 -6.25
N GLY A 465 -7.62 31.52 -7.04
CA GLY A 465 -6.99 30.22 -7.25
C GLY A 465 -7.15 29.19 -6.14
N ARG A 466 -7.88 29.48 -5.05
CA ARG A 466 -8.13 28.55 -3.92
C ARG A 466 -9.14 27.45 -4.30
N CYS A 467 -8.86 26.76 -5.40
CA CYS A 467 -9.69 25.77 -6.01
C CYS A 467 -8.95 24.43 -6.02
N PHE A 468 -9.66 23.38 -5.58
CA PHE A 468 -9.21 22.01 -5.74
C PHE A 468 -10.16 21.32 -6.73
N MET A 469 -9.59 20.78 -7.82
CA MET A 469 -10.36 20.20 -8.91
C MET A 469 -10.11 18.70 -9.02
N LEU A 470 -11.18 17.91 -8.89
CA LEU A 470 -11.15 16.46 -9.01
C LEU A 470 -11.63 16.05 -10.41
N CYS A 471 -10.81 15.25 -11.11
CA CYS A 471 -11.12 14.72 -12.43
C CYS A 471 -11.25 13.20 -12.38
N THR A 472 -12.15 12.63 -13.17
CA THR A 472 -12.32 11.18 -13.31
C THR A 472 -11.31 10.53 -14.28
N SER A 473 -10.50 11.33 -14.99
CA SER A 473 -9.43 10.84 -15.87
C SER A 473 -8.19 11.72 -15.85
N HIS A 474 -7.01 11.10 -15.98
CA HIS A 474 -5.73 11.82 -16.10
C HIS A 474 -5.63 12.64 -17.40
N ALA A 475 -6.30 12.20 -18.47
CA ALA A 475 -6.36 12.96 -19.72
C ALA A 475 -7.07 14.30 -19.51
N MET A 476 -8.29 14.29 -18.96
CA MET A 476 -9.05 15.51 -18.65
C MET A 476 -8.28 16.43 -17.69
N MET A 477 -7.64 15.85 -16.68
CA MET A 477 -6.82 16.61 -15.72
C MET A 477 -5.66 17.35 -16.40
N ARG A 478 -4.94 16.70 -17.32
CA ARG A 478 -3.84 17.31 -18.09
C ARG A 478 -4.35 18.39 -19.04
N ASP A 479 -5.41 18.09 -19.78
CA ASP A 479 -6.00 19.02 -20.75
C ASP A 479 -6.50 20.30 -20.03
N LEU A 480 -7.21 20.15 -18.91
CA LEU A 480 -7.64 21.29 -18.09
C LEU A 480 -6.47 22.10 -17.54
N ALA A 481 -5.44 21.43 -17.03
CA ALA A 481 -4.25 22.10 -16.51
C ALA A 481 -3.54 22.92 -17.61
N GLU A 482 -3.42 22.38 -18.82
CA GLU A 482 -2.88 23.10 -19.97
C GLU A 482 -3.73 24.34 -20.31
N GLN A 483 -5.06 24.19 -20.37
CA GLN A 483 -5.96 25.32 -20.63
C GLN A 483 -5.86 26.41 -19.54
N PHE A 484 -5.83 26.03 -18.27
CA PHE A 484 -5.69 27.01 -17.18
C PHE A 484 -4.33 27.70 -17.20
N ARG A 485 -3.22 26.98 -17.39
CA ARG A 485 -1.87 27.58 -17.50
C ARG A 485 -1.74 28.54 -18.67
N ALA A 486 -2.41 28.24 -19.79
CA ALA A 486 -2.42 29.10 -20.96
C ALA A 486 -3.27 30.36 -20.79
N THR A 487 -4.28 30.34 -19.90
CA THR A 487 -5.30 31.39 -19.82
C THR A 487 -5.30 32.19 -18.53
N MET A 488 -4.65 31.70 -17.47
CA MET A 488 -4.64 32.31 -16.14
C MET A 488 -3.20 32.60 -15.69
N THR A 489 -3.03 33.64 -14.89
CA THR A 489 -1.73 33.97 -14.25
C THR A 489 -1.54 33.28 -12.90
N LEU A 490 -2.58 32.60 -12.40
CA LEU A 490 -2.55 31.87 -11.14
C LEU A 490 -1.75 30.57 -11.28
N PRO A 491 -0.99 30.16 -10.26
CA PRO A 491 -0.22 28.92 -10.31
C PRO A 491 -1.17 27.71 -10.39
N VAL A 492 -0.92 26.83 -11.37
CA VAL A 492 -1.68 25.60 -11.57
C VAL A 492 -0.81 24.40 -11.20
N LEU A 493 -1.12 23.81 -10.06
CA LEU A 493 -0.47 22.59 -9.57
C LEU A 493 -1.21 21.36 -10.09
N LEU A 494 -0.47 20.43 -10.67
CA LEU A 494 -0.99 19.20 -11.25
C LEU A 494 -0.42 18.01 -10.49
N GLN A 495 -1.28 17.08 -10.09
CA GLN A 495 -0.83 15.84 -9.45
C GLN A 495 0.09 15.05 -10.40
N GLY A 496 1.31 14.73 -9.94
CA GLY A 496 2.32 14.02 -10.73
C GLY A 496 3.05 14.86 -11.77
N GLY A 497 2.86 16.18 -11.79
CA GLY A 497 3.66 17.09 -12.61
C GLY A 497 4.87 17.62 -11.83
N ASN A 498 6.00 17.79 -12.52
CA ASN A 498 7.13 18.56 -11.97
C ASN A 498 6.72 20.03 -11.82
N GLN A 499 7.17 20.65 -10.72
CA GLN A 499 7.01 22.10 -10.48
C GLN A 499 7.72 22.92 -11.54
#